data_AF-E9H4Q2-F1
#
_entry.id   AF-E9H4Q2-F1
#
_cell.length_a   1.000
_cell.length_b   1.000
_cell.length_c   1.000
_cell.angle_alpha   90.00
_cell.angle_beta   90.00
_cell.angle_gamma   90.00
#
_symmetry.space_group_name_H-M   'P 1'
#
loop_
_entity.id
_entity.type
_entity.pdbx_description
1 polymer ?
#
loop_
_entity_poly.entity_id
_entity_poly.type
_entity_poly.pdbx_seq_one_letter_code
_entity_poly.pdbx_strand_id
1 'polypeptide(L)'
;VFTQLASGLEYIHSKNLIHRDIKPENVLIFVDSTSQDVKVTMKWADFGLSKAVNEPGTYLMSSGVKGTRNWYAPELIRLLHQESPTGWQQQIRCTVKSDVFALGLVVAYLLLNGQHIYGSNDIEIINNILGDEAINMKSKLSLYLRESQNGI
;
A
#
# COMPACT_ATOMS: atom_id res chain seq x y z
N VAL A 1 10.60 5.65 10.39
CA VAL A 1 9.23 5.33 9.89
C VAL A 1 9.30 4.39 8.70
N PHE A 2 9.73 4.84 7.51
CA PHE A 2 9.83 4.00 6.30
C PHE A 2 10.57 2.66 6.53
N THR A 3 11.77 2.74 7.10
CA THR A 3 12.62 1.57 7.36
C THR A 3 11.94 0.52 8.24
N GLN A 4 11.17 0.92 9.25
CA GLN A 4 10.50 -0.02 10.14
C GLN A 4 9.40 -0.81 9.41
N LEU A 5 8.59 -0.12 8.60
CA LEU A 5 7.52 -0.76 7.83
C LEU A 5 8.08 -1.64 6.69
N ALA A 6 9.12 -1.17 6.01
CA ALA A 6 9.79 -1.95 4.97
C ALA A 6 10.42 -3.23 5.54
N SER A 7 11.18 -3.14 6.64
CA SER A 7 11.76 -4.33 7.30
C SER A 7 10.70 -5.27 7.85
N GLY A 8 9.59 -4.74 8.37
CA GLY A 8 8.45 -5.56 8.79
C GLY A 8 7.85 -6.35 7.63
N LEU A 9 7.69 -5.71 6.47
CA LEU A 9 7.13 -6.36 5.28
C LEU A 9 8.10 -7.38 4.68
N GLU A 10 9.38 -7.04 4.61
CA GLU A 10 10.46 -7.96 4.22
C GLU A 10 10.45 -9.22 5.08
N TYR A 11 10.29 -9.07 6.40
CA TYR A 11 10.19 -10.21 7.30
C TYR A 11 8.98 -11.10 6.97
N ILE A 12 7.80 -10.51 6.70
CA ILE A 12 6.60 -11.27 6.29
C ILE A 12 6.88 -12.06 5.01
N HIS A 13 7.44 -11.41 3.99
CA HIS A 13 7.75 -12.04 2.71
C HIS A 13 8.81 -13.13 2.85
N SER A 14 9.80 -12.97 3.73
CA SER A 14 10.81 -14.00 4.03
C SER A 14 10.22 -15.29 4.63
N LYS A 15 8.99 -15.23 5.16
CA LYS A 15 8.24 -16.38 5.67
C LYS A 15 7.35 -17.01 4.61
N ASN A 16 7.54 -16.66 3.33
CA ASN A 16 6.67 -17.08 2.22
C ASN A 16 5.20 -16.73 2.48
N LEU A 17 4.96 -15.53 3.04
CA LEU A 17 3.62 -14.99 3.28
C LEU A 17 3.44 -13.70 2.50
N ILE A 18 2.23 -13.48 1.98
CA ILE A 18 1.75 -12.17 1.52
C ILE A 18 0.69 -11.66 2.48
N HIS A 19 0.72 -10.35 2.76
CA HIS A 19 -0.20 -9.72 3.70
C HIS A 19 -1.57 -9.47 3.08
N ARG A 20 -1.59 -8.92 1.85
CA ARG A 20 -2.79 -8.64 1.02
C ARG A 20 -3.74 -7.54 1.52
N ASP A 21 -3.41 -6.85 2.60
CA ASP A 21 -4.20 -5.72 3.10
C ASP A 21 -3.28 -4.68 3.76
N ILE A 22 -2.21 -4.34 3.06
CA ILE A 22 -1.29 -3.29 3.49
C ILE A 22 -1.99 -1.93 3.34
N LYS A 23 -2.22 -1.27 4.47
CA LYS A 23 -2.91 0.03 4.57
C LYS A 23 -2.58 0.71 5.92
N PRO A 24 -2.81 2.02 6.08
CA PRO A 24 -2.48 2.75 7.30
C PRO A 24 -3.19 2.21 8.55
N GLU A 25 -4.43 1.75 8.42
CA GLU A 25 -5.22 1.19 9.52
C GLU A 25 -4.60 -0.09 10.11
N ASN A 26 -3.76 -0.78 9.33
CA ASN A 26 -3.06 -1.99 9.73
C ASN A 26 -1.63 -1.70 10.23
N VAL A 27 -1.29 -0.43 10.50
CA VAL A 27 -0.03 -0.03 11.16
C VAL A 27 -0.28 0.25 12.64
N LEU A 28 0.28 -0.59 13.50
CA LEU A 28 0.30 -0.32 14.95
C LEU A 28 1.48 0.58 15.30
N ILE A 29 1.22 1.62 16.10
CA ILE A 29 2.20 2.60 16.54
C ILE A 29 2.34 2.50 18.07
N PHE A 30 3.56 2.26 18.53
CA PHE A 30 3.92 2.25 19.94
C PHE A 30 4.85 3.42 20.21
N VAL A 31 4.51 4.23 21.22
CA VAL A 31 5.31 5.37 21.66
C VAL A 31 5.79 5.10 23.07
N ASP A 32 7.11 4.97 23.22
CA ASP A 32 7.75 4.88 24.52
C ASP A 32 8.30 6.26 24.88
N SER A 33 7.65 6.89 25.87
CA SER A 33 8.01 8.20 26.42
C SER A 33 8.72 8.10 27.78
N THR A 34 9.09 6.89 28.21
CA THR A 34 9.79 6.67 29.48
C THR A 34 11.30 6.86 29.38
N SER A 35 11.81 6.89 28.15
CA SER A 35 13.21 7.16 27.82
C SER A 35 13.46 8.66 27.65
N GLN A 36 14.72 9.08 27.77
CA GLN A 36 15.15 10.47 27.57
C GLN A 36 14.85 11.00 26.16
N ASP A 37 14.66 10.08 25.20
CA ASP A 37 14.19 10.32 23.83
C ASP A 37 12.86 9.59 23.56
N VAL A 38 11.97 10.23 22.80
CA VAL A 38 10.72 9.60 22.35
C VAL A 38 11.03 8.52 21.32
N LYS A 39 10.81 7.25 21.69
CA LYS A 39 11.00 6.11 20.79
C LYS A 39 9.67 5.69 20.17
N VAL A 40 9.57 5.77 18.84
CA VAL A 40 8.39 5.32 18.08
C VAL A 40 8.70 4.01 17.36
N THR A 41 7.89 2.98 17.64
CA THR A 41 7.96 1.67 16.99
C THR A 41 6.68 1.40 16.18
N MET A 42 6.83 0.96 14.94
CA MET A 42 5.73 0.65 14.03
C MET A 42 5.75 -0.82 13.62
N LYS A 43 4.58 -1.45 13.56
CA LYS A 43 4.43 -2.88 13.22
C LYS A 43 3.20 -3.09 12.33
N TRP A 44 3.31 -4.01 11.37
CA TRP A 44 2.16 -4.50 10.60
C TRP A 44 1.27 -5.38 11.48
N ALA A 45 -0.04 -5.27 11.28
CA ALA A 45 -1.07 -6.05 11.95
C ALA A 45 -2.16 -6.50 10.97
N ASP A 46 -3.08 -7.32 11.48
CA ASP A 46 -4.19 -7.92 10.72
C ASP A 46 -3.75 -8.84 9.57
N PHE A 47 -3.43 -10.08 9.95
CA PHE A 47 -3.09 -11.15 9.02
C PHE A 47 -4.33 -11.94 8.54
N GLY A 48 -5.55 -11.43 8.74
CA GLY A 48 -6.79 -12.14 8.42
C GLY A 48 -6.96 -12.47 6.94
N LEU A 49 -6.33 -11.69 6.06
CA LEU A 49 -6.32 -11.90 4.60
C LEU A 49 -5.02 -12.54 4.08
N SER A 50 -4.03 -12.74 4.95
CA SER A 50 -2.72 -13.23 4.56
C SER A 50 -2.76 -14.66 4.00
N LYS A 51 -1.82 -14.96 3.10
CA LYS A 51 -1.72 -16.27 2.46
C LYS A 51 -0.28 -16.70 2.29
N ALA A 52 -0.08 -18.01 2.38
CA ALA A 52 1.17 -18.62 1.95
C ALA A 52 1.33 -18.45 0.44
N VAL A 53 2.56 -18.15 0.02
CA VAL A 53 2.98 -18.10 -1.38
C VAL A 53 4.00 -19.21 -1.64
N ASN A 54 4.06 -19.64 -2.88
CA ASN A 54 5.07 -20.59 -3.34
C ASN A 54 6.40 -19.84 -3.54
N GLU A 55 7.51 -20.55 -3.79
CA GLU A 55 8.84 -19.92 -4.01
C GLU A 55 8.90 -18.72 -4.99
N PRO A 56 8.02 -18.59 -6.02
CA PRO A 56 7.96 -17.38 -6.85
C PRO A 56 7.29 -16.16 -6.16
N GLY A 57 6.96 -16.22 -4.87
CA GLY A 57 6.24 -15.15 -4.16
C GLY A 57 4.82 -14.92 -4.67
N THR A 58 4.21 -15.94 -5.29
CA THR A 58 2.90 -15.86 -5.95
C THR A 58 1.88 -16.74 -5.23
N TYR A 59 0.66 -16.21 -5.03
CA TYR A 59 -0.51 -16.95 -4.56
C TYR A 59 -1.57 -16.97 -5.66
N LEU A 60 -2.04 -18.17 -6.00
CA LEU A 60 -3.19 -18.34 -6.89
C LEU A 60 -4.48 -18.10 -6.10
N MET A 61 -5.22 -17.04 -6.43
CA MET A 61 -6.43 -16.67 -5.71
C MET A 61 -7.62 -17.52 -6.16
N SER A 62 -7.89 -18.60 -5.43
CA SER A 62 -9.13 -19.38 -5.60
C SER A 62 -10.39 -18.65 -5.12
N SER A 63 -10.24 -17.63 -4.26
CA SER A 63 -11.35 -16.90 -3.63
C SER A 63 -11.53 -15.46 -4.13
N GLY A 64 -10.96 -15.10 -5.29
CA GLY A 64 -10.96 -13.74 -5.83
C GLY A 64 -10.06 -12.74 -5.09
N VAL A 65 -10.06 -11.49 -5.58
CA VAL A 65 -9.33 -10.37 -4.96
C VAL A 65 -10.04 -9.93 -3.68
N LYS A 66 -9.28 -9.82 -2.57
CA LYS A 66 -9.76 -9.35 -1.25
C LYS A 66 -8.78 -8.34 -0.68
N GLY A 67 -9.28 -7.45 0.17
CA GLY A 67 -8.56 -6.31 0.74
C GLY A 67 -9.26 -4.99 0.46
N THR A 68 -8.56 -3.88 0.70
CA THR A 68 -9.10 -2.53 0.58
C THR A 68 -8.72 -1.89 -0.77
N ARG A 69 -9.71 -1.61 -1.63
CA ARG A 69 -9.50 -1.26 -3.05
C ARG A 69 -8.57 -0.08 -3.31
N ASN A 70 -8.63 0.94 -2.48
CA ASN A 70 -7.82 2.16 -2.64
C ASN A 70 -6.33 1.90 -2.44
N TRP A 71 -5.97 0.76 -1.84
CA TRP A 71 -4.59 0.37 -1.55
C TRP A 71 -4.08 -0.72 -2.51
N TYR A 72 -4.86 -1.05 -3.55
CA TYR A 72 -4.46 -2.07 -4.51
C TYR A 72 -3.43 -1.56 -5.51
N ALA A 73 -2.54 -2.48 -5.86
CA ALA A 73 -1.65 -2.34 -7.00
C ALA A 73 -2.44 -2.36 -8.33
N PRO A 74 -1.95 -1.68 -9.38
CA PRO A 74 -2.67 -1.53 -10.64
C PRO A 74 -3.05 -2.88 -11.28
N GLU A 75 -2.22 -3.91 -11.15
CA GLU A 75 -2.53 -5.25 -11.64
C GLU A 75 -3.75 -5.88 -10.95
N LEU A 76 -3.94 -5.65 -9.64
CA LEU A 76 -5.11 -6.14 -8.91
C LEU A 76 -6.38 -5.38 -9.32
N ILE A 77 -6.27 -4.07 -9.56
CA ILE A 77 -7.41 -3.26 -10.01
C ILE A 77 -7.83 -3.68 -11.43
N ARG A 78 -6.89 -3.87 -12.36
CA ARG A 78 -7.19 -4.35 -13.72
C ARG A 78 -7.89 -5.71 -13.70
N LEU A 79 -7.49 -6.62 -12.82
CA LEU A 79 -8.14 -7.92 -12.66
C LEU A 79 -9.58 -7.79 -12.15
N LEU A 80 -9.89 -6.78 -11.33
CA LEU A 80 -11.25 -6.52 -10.85
C LEU A 80 -12.16 -5.88 -11.92
N HIS A 81 -11.62 -5.05 -12.81
CA HIS A 81 -12.38 -4.45 -13.91
C HIS A 81 -12.63 -5.41 -15.07
N GLN A 82 -11.81 -6.45 -15.21
CA GLN A 82 -12.04 -7.52 -16.17
C GLN A 82 -13.14 -8.45 -15.64
N GLU A 83 -14.41 -8.04 -15.75
CA GLU A 83 -15.51 -9.00 -15.78
C GLU A 83 -15.19 -10.00 -16.89
N SER A 84 -14.92 -11.25 -16.54
CA SER A 84 -14.47 -12.26 -17.49
C SER A 84 -15.55 -12.46 -18.57
N PRO A 85 -15.35 -12.06 -19.85
CA PRO A 85 -16.36 -12.25 -20.89
C PRO A 85 -16.46 -13.72 -21.34
N THR A 86 -15.57 -14.58 -20.85
CA THR A 86 -15.50 -15.99 -21.16
C THR A 86 -15.14 -16.73 -19.88
N GLY A 87 -15.83 -17.83 -19.58
CA GLY A 87 -15.77 -18.60 -18.31
C GLY A 87 -14.42 -19.23 -17.96
N TRP A 88 -13.31 -18.71 -18.47
CA TRP A 88 -11.98 -18.99 -17.95
C TRP A 88 -11.80 -18.16 -16.68
N GLN A 89 -11.82 -18.82 -15.52
CA GLN A 89 -11.32 -18.23 -14.29
C GLN A 89 -9.88 -17.78 -14.54
N GLN A 90 -9.68 -16.50 -14.88
CA GLN A 90 -8.34 -15.94 -14.96
C GLN A 90 -7.67 -16.27 -13.63
N GLN A 91 -6.49 -16.85 -13.70
CA GLN A 91 -5.68 -17.16 -12.54
C GLN A 91 -5.25 -15.82 -11.92
N ILE A 92 -6.07 -15.26 -11.04
CA ILE A 92 -5.77 -14.02 -10.33
C ILE A 92 -4.57 -14.31 -9.44
N ARG A 93 -3.45 -13.64 -9.74
CA ARG A 93 -2.18 -13.80 -9.02
C ARG A 93 -1.93 -12.56 -8.18
N CYS A 94 -2.03 -12.71 -6.87
CA CYS A 94 -1.48 -11.72 -5.95
C CYS A 94 -0.04 -12.12 -5.66
N THR A 95 0.85 -11.13 -5.65
CA THR A 95 2.27 -11.35 -5.43
C THR A 95 2.79 -10.46 -4.31
N VAL A 96 3.97 -10.80 -3.80
CA VAL A 96 4.74 -9.92 -2.89
C VAL A 96 4.92 -8.50 -3.45
N LYS A 97 4.91 -8.31 -4.78
CA LYS A 97 5.02 -6.99 -5.41
C LYS A 97 3.78 -6.12 -5.19
N SER A 98 2.60 -6.72 -5.06
CA SER A 98 1.38 -5.98 -4.77
C SER A 98 1.42 -5.39 -3.35
N ASP A 99 1.94 -6.14 -2.37
CA ASP A 99 2.20 -5.62 -1.01
C ASP A 99 3.24 -4.48 -1.04
N VAL A 100 4.29 -4.58 -1.87
CA VAL A 100 5.32 -3.53 -2.00
C VAL A 100 4.74 -2.24 -2.57
N PHE A 101 3.86 -2.33 -3.57
CA PHE A 101 3.15 -1.15 -4.09
C PHE A 101 2.31 -0.49 -3.00
N ALA A 102 1.53 -1.28 -2.27
CA ALA A 102 0.70 -0.80 -1.17
C ALA A 102 1.53 -0.17 -0.04
N LEU A 103 2.71 -0.72 0.28
CA LEU A 103 3.67 -0.06 1.19
C LEU A 103 4.06 1.33 0.69
N GLY A 104 4.31 1.48 -0.62
CA GLY A 104 4.59 2.78 -1.24
C GLY A 104 3.45 3.79 -1.03
N LEU A 105 2.20 3.34 -1.18
CA LEU A 105 1.03 4.17 -0.90
C LEU A 105 0.96 4.58 0.58
N VAL A 106 1.18 3.66 1.53
CA VAL A 106 1.16 3.96 2.98
C VAL A 106 2.24 4.98 3.32
N VAL A 107 3.44 4.84 2.76
CA VAL A 107 4.54 5.77 2.99
C VAL A 107 4.21 7.15 2.43
N ALA A 108 3.66 7.22 1.22
CA ALA A 108 3.20 8.48 0.65
C ALA A 108 2.09 9.11 1.50
N TYR A 109 1.12 8.32 1.98
CA TYR A 109 0.05 8.77 2.87
C TYR A 109 0.60 9.42 4.15
N LEU A 110 1.63 8.82 4.77
CA LEU A 110 2.29 9.38 5.94
C LEU A 110 3.02 10.70 5.61
N LEU A 111 3.68 10.79 4.46
CA LEU A 111 4.37 12.01 4.00
C LEU A 111 3.40 13.13 3.58
N LEU A 112 2.18 12.76 3.18
CA LEU A 112 1.12 13.66 2.76
C LEU A 112 0.14 13.98 3.90
N ASN A 113 0.55 13.80 5.16
CA ASN A 113 -0.25 14.13 6.35
C ASN A 113 -1.63 13.45 6.36
N GLY A 114 -1.71 12.21 5.89
CA GLY A 114 -2.93 11.43 5.88
C GLY A 114 -3.80 11.61 4.62
N GLN A 115 -3.24 12.17 3.55
CA GLN A 115 -3.90 12.22 2.24
C GLN A 115 -3.40 11.10 1.34
N HIS A 116 -4.30 10.42 0.64
CA HIS A 116 -3.92 9.39 -0.32
C HIS A 116 -3.26 10.05 -1.55
N ILE A 117 -2.15 9.50 -2.03
CA ILE A 117 -1.35 10.13 -3.11
C ILE A 117 -2.12 10.30 -4.43
N TYR A 118 -3.05 9.39 -4.70
CA TYR A 118 -3.85 9.35 -5.93
C TYR A 118 -5.24 10.00 -5.80
N GLY A 119 -5.63 10.58 -4.66
CA GLY A 119 -6.90 11.31 -4.56
C GLY A 119 -7.59 11.25 -3.21
N SER A 120 -8.88 11.55 -3.20
CA SER A 120 -9.69 11.77 -1.98
C SER A 120 -10.84 10.78 -1.80
N ASN A 121 -11.26 10.12 -2.88
CA ASN A 121 -12.33 9.13 -2.89
C ASN A 121 -11.97 7.92 -3.73
N ASP A 122 -12.65 6.80 -3.50
CA ASP A 122 -12.32 5.50 -4.09
C ASP A 122 -12.24 5.52 -5.62
N ILE A 123 -13.22 6.15 -6.28
CA ILE A 123 -13.31 6.17 -7.75
C ILE A 123 -12.14 6.96 -8.35
N GLU A 124 -11.87 8.15 -7.80
CA GLU A 124 -10.75 8.99 -8.20
C GLU A 124 -9.42 8.27 -8.00
N ILE A 125 -9.21 7.68 -6.81
CA ILE A 125 -7.99 6.95 -6.47
C ILE A 125 -7.75 5.81 -7.46
N ILE A 126 -8.77 4.98 -7.72
CA ILE A 126 -8.65 3.84 -8.63
C ILE A 126 -8.29 4.29 -10.05
N ASN A 127 -9.00 5.30 -10.58
CA ASN A 127 -8.75 5.81 -11.92
C ASN A 127 -7.33 6.38 -12.03
N ASN A 128 -6.90 7.13 -11.02
CA ASN A 128 -5.58 7.75 -10.99
C ASN A 128 -4.45 6.72 -10.78
N ILE A 129 -4.66 5.63 -10.04
CA ILE A 129 -3.70 4.52 -9.99
C ILE A 129 -3.55 3.87 -11.38
N LEU A 130 -4.66 3.65 -12.09
CA LEU A 130 -4.64 3.05 -13.43
C LEU A 130 -4.02 3.97 -14.50
N GLY A 131 -4.19 5.29 -14.34
CA GLY A 131 -3.62 6.33 -15.19
C GLY A 131 -2.21 6.80 -14.77
N ASP A 132 -1.68 6.29 -13.66
CA ASP A 132 -0.41 6.73 -13.05
C ASP A 132 -0.37 8.25 -12.73
N GLU A 133 -1.47 8.78 -12.19
CA GLU A 133 -1.65 10.20 -11.89
C GLU A 133 -1.59 10.51 -10.38
N ALA A 134 -0.39 10.66 -9.82
CA ALA A 134 -0.17 11.01 -8.40
C ALA A 134 -0.54 12.48 -8.07
N ILE A 135 -1.83 12.82 -8.13
CA ILE A 135 -2.33 14.20 -8.07
C ILE A 135 -1.96 14.95 -6.79
N ASN A 136 -1.97 14.29 -5.63
CA ASN A 136 -1.68 14.95 -4.35
C ASN A 136 -0.18 15.15 -4.13
N MET A 137 0.67 14.39 -4.82
CA MET A 137 2.12 14.61 -4.76
C MET A 137 2.55 15.88 -5.50
N LYS A 138 1.92 16.17 -6.66
CA LYS A 138 2.17 17.40 -7.43
C LYS A 138 1.83 18.64 -6.61
N SER A 139 0.68 18.61 -5.93
CA SER A 139 0.24 19.69 -5.04
C SER A 139 1.23 19.95 -3.90
N LYS A 140 1.69 18.90 -3.20
CA LYS A 140 2.66 19.03 -2.10
C LYS A 140 4.01 19.58 -2.56
N LEU A 141 4.55 19.08 -3.67
CA LEU A 141 5.82 19.58 -4.25
C LEU A 141 5.69 21.05 -4.68
N SER A 142 4.57 21.42 -5.29
CA SER A 142 4.32 22.81 -5.68
C SER A 142 4.24 23.77 -4.47
N LEU A 143 3.68 23.31 -3.34
CA LEU A 143 3.67 24.07 -2.08
C LEU A 143 5.08 24.23 -1.52
N TYR A 144 5.86 23.15 -1.44
CA TYR A 144 7.25 23.21 -0.99
C TYR A 144 8.11 24.17 -1.82
N LEU A 145 7.96 24.13 -3.16
CA LEU A 145 8.70 25.04 -4.04
C LEU A 145 8.30 26.50 -3.82
N ARG A 146 7.00 26.78 -3.64
CA ARG A 146 6.51 28.14 -3.32
C ARG A 146 7.04 28.63 -1.97
N GLU A 147 7.01 27.78 -0.95
CA GLU A 147 7.53 28.12 0.39
C GLU A 147 9.05 28.34 0.36
N SER A 148 9.80 27.58 -0.46
CA SER A 148 11.25 27.76 -0.63
C SER A 148 11.63 29.03 -1.40
N GLN A 149 10.78 29.49 -2.32
CA GLN A 149 11.02 30.71 -3.11
C GLN A 149 10.60 31.98 -2.37
N ASN A 150 9.64 31.88 -1.43
CA ASN A 150 9.21 32.99 -0.58
C ASN A 150 10.03 33.13 0.72
N GLY A 151 11.10 32.35 0.85
CA GLY A 151 11.98 32.32 2.02
C GLY A 151 13.40 32.81 1.72
N ILE A 152 13.56 34.04 1.21
CA ILE A 152 14.67 34.99 1.46
C ILE A 152 14.09 36.40 1.42
#